data_AF-A0A926DRA2-F1
#
_entry.id   AF-A0A926DRA2-F1
#
_cell.length_a   1.000
_cell.length_b   1.000
_cell.length_c   1.000
_cell.angle_alpha   90.00
_cell.angle_beta   90.00
_cell.angle_gamma   90.00
#
_symmetry.space_group_name_H-M   'P 1'
#
loop_
_entity.id
_entity.type
_entity.pdbx_description
1 polymer ?
#
loop_
_entity_poly.entity_id
_entity_poly.type
_entity_poly.pdbx_seq_one_letter_code
_entity_poly.pdbx_strand_id
1 'polypeptide(L)'
;MPKIRLLKEPGYIYDLLFIFILRFNKQFLLNELNTNGKQSENIEYFDDLLEQFSDIPEDLYIFFHTLEHGRCFLTTQYFYPYKEQFTTTFNFKFFQNELLDKERLIRNLIRFYFCELSEEKLIECINSETAIFLCIKNSNYSDTEKSRLYEFFLDPEPYLQTLQFELMAKELMLSQYYKKNYQKILDVNNQNPFETLSENVKKLRDLSFIKKNNQNLYVSYCLISKYVINFFGIQEGAVFLLGYDYLSVVDLAKSRKELSLLDFGNALCEASRVKILELLLEREEVTCKDLEKIFSFSGSTAYHHITMMMKIGLVKTREEGKTILYSLNGKYFDAVIGVLSKFSKKHKDLNNSAYRLVKI
;
A
#
# COMPACT_ATOMS: atom_id res chain seq x y z
N MET A 1 20.05 27.35 -4.15
CA MET A 1 19.67 25.93 -3.90
C MET A 1 18.15 25.84 -3.88
N PRO A 2 17.53 24.79 -4.43
CA PRO A 2 16.08 24.63 -4.35
C PRO A 2 15.68 24.54 -2.87
N LYS A 3 14.83 25.46 -2.41
CA LYS A 3 14.34 25.44 -1.03
C LYS A 3 13.16 24.48 -0.95
N ILE A 4 13.24 23.49 -0.06
CA ILE A 4 12.09 22.64 0.25
C ILE A 4 11.03 23.48 0.97
N ARG A 5 9.78 23.37 0.54
CA ARG A 5 8.63 24.00 1.19
C ARG A 5 7.83 22.95 1.95
N LEU A 6 7.64 23.18 3.25
CA LEU A 6 6.85 22.31 4.10
C LEU A 6 5.34 22.58 3.89
N LEU A 7 4.58 21.53 3.61
CA LEU A 7 3.12 21.52 3.54
C LEU A 7 2.56 20.76 4.75
N LYS A 8 1.52 21.30 5.37
CA LYS A 8 0.87 20.67 6.53
C LYS A 8 -0.25 19.70 6.13
N GLU A 9 -1.12 20.13 5.23
CA GLU A 9 -2.42 19.50 5.00
C GLU A 9 -2.38 18.12 4.32
N PRO A 10 -1.53 17.84 3.31
CA PRO A 10 -1.52 16.52 2.67
C PRO A 10 -1.14 15.38 3.63
N GLY A 11 -0.11 15.58 4.45
CA GLY A 11 0.32 14.65 5.50
C GLY A 11 -0.75 14.43 6.57
N TYR A 12 -1.38 15.52 6.99
CA TYR A 12 -2.46 15.50 7.98
C TYR A 12 -3.68 14.72 7.49
N ILE A 13 -4.18 14.98 6.29
CA ILE A 13 -5.34 14.29 5.73
C ILE A 13 -5.00 12.83 5.43
N TYR A 14 -3.77 12.53 4.99
CA TYR A 14 -3.36 11.15 4.79
C TYR A 14 -3.39 10.36 6.11
N ASP A 15 -2.93 10.95 7.22
CA ASP A 15 -3.00 10.31 8.54
C ASP A 15 -4.44 10.15 9.04
N LEU A 16 -5.32 11.10 8.73
CA LEU A 16 -6.75 10.95 9.01
C LEU A 16 -7.31 9.71 8.31
N LEU A 17 -7.04 9.55 7.01
CA LEU A 17 -7.46 8.37 6.26
C LEU A 17 -6.79 7.10 6.79
N PHE A 18 -5.52 7.18 7.17
CA PHE A 18 -4.76 6.04 7.65
C PHE A 18 -5.33 5.45 8.94
N ILE A 19 -5.88 6.27 9.85
CA ILE A 19 -6.55 5.80 11.07
C ILE A 19 -7.64 4.77 10.73
N PHE A 20 -8.49 5.09 9.76
CA PHE A 20 -9.55 4.19 9.31
C PHE A 20 -9.02 3.00 8.51
N ILE A 21 -8.02 3.22 7.65
CA ILE A 21 -7.37 2.14 6.90
C ILE A 21 -6.77 1.13 7.89
N LEU A 22 -6.12 1.59 8.95
CA LEU A 22 -5.51 0.73 9.97
C LEU A 22 -6.55 -0.20 10.60
N ARG A 23 -7.75 0.31 10.90
CA ARG A 23 -8.84 -0.47 11.51
C ARG A 23 -9.27 -1.67 10.68
N PHE A 24 -9.33 -1.55 9.36
CA PHE A 24 -9.80 -2.62 8.48
C PHE A 24 -8.66 -3.44 7.86
N ASN A 25 -7.41 -2.96 7.95
CA ASN A 25 -6.28 -3.52 7.22
C ASN A 25 -5.06 -3.80 8.09
N LYS A 26 -5.20 -3.85 9.43
CA LYS A 26 -4.07 -4.05 10.37
C LYS A 26 -3.15 -5.19 9.95
N GLN A 27 -3.70 -6.38 9.69
CA GLN A 27 -2.90 -7.56 9.33
C GLN A 27 -2.19 -7.38 7.98
N PHE A 28 -2.86 -6.80 6.98
CA PHE A 28 -2.26 -6.46 5.70
C PHE A 28 -1.08 -5.48 5.86
N LEU A 29 -1.26 -4.41 6.65
CA LEU A 29 -0.23 -3.41 6.92
C LEU A 29 0.96 -3.99 7.69
N LEU A 30 0.72 -4.85 8.68
CA LEU A 30 1.79 -5.58 9.38
C LEU A 30 2.57 -6.47 8.42
N ASN A 31 1.88 -7.18 7.51
CA ASN A 31 2.52 -8.02 6.50
C ASN A 31 3.40 -7.23 5.52
N GLU A 32 3.03 -6.00 5.19
CA GLU A 32 3.88 -5.08 4.44
C GLU A 32 5.11 -4.68 5.28
N LEU A 33 4.94 -4.39 6.56
CA LEU A 33 6.02 -3.96 7.44
C LEU A 33 6.94 -5.09 7.93
N ASN A 34 6.55 -6.37 7.82
CA ASN A 34 7.28 -7.51 8.39
C ASN A 34 8.77 -7.59 8.01
N THR A 35 9.18 -6.98 6.91
CA THR A 35 10.59 -7.02 6.47
C THR A 35 11.51 -6.03 7.19
N ASN A 36 10.98 -5.17 8.08
CA ASN A 36 11.77 -4.19 8.81
C ASN A 36 12.42 -4.71 10.10
N GLY A 37 12.19 -5.96 10.48
CA GLY A 37 12.74 -6.57 11.69
C GLY A 37 12.17 -6.02 13.02
N LYS A 38 11.18 -5.13 12.96
CA LYS A 38 10.54 -4.46 14.11
C LYS A 38 9.09 -4.90 14.32
N GLN A 39 8.79 -6.18 14.09
CA GLN A 39 7.41 -6.66 14.03
C GLN A 39 6.64 -6.43 15.34
N SER A 40 7.26 -6.71 16.49
CA SER A 40 6.65 -6.48 17.81
C SER A 40 6.34 -5.01 18.06
N GLU A 41 7.28 -4.11 17.79
CA GLU A 41 7.10 -2.66 17.95
C GLU A 41 6.00 -2.12 17.02
N ASN A 42 5.87 -2.67 15.81
CA ASN A 42 4.82 -2.25 14.88
C ASN A 42 3.43 -2.75 15.31
N ILE A 43 3.35 -3.94 15.92
CA ILE A 43 2.10 -4.46 16.48
C ILE A 43 1.64 -3.55 17.62
N GLU A 44 2.52 -3.31 18.61
CA GLU A 44 2.24 -2.45 19.76
C GLU A 44 1.82 -1.05 19.31
N TYR A 45 2.58 -0.45 18.38
CA TYR A 45 2.25 0.86 17.83
C TYR A 45 0.87 0.92 17.16
N PHE A 46 0.49 -0.12 16.42
CA PHE A 46 -0.82 -0.18 15.78
C PHE A 46 -1.95 -0.46 16.76
N ASP A 47 -1.70 -1.24 17.81
CA ASP A 47 -2.67 -1.46 18.88
C ASP A 47 -2.93 -0.17 19.67
N ASP A 48 -1.89 0.56 20.06
CA ASP A 48 -2.01 1.86 20.73
C ASP A 48 -2.81 2.86 19.89
N LEU A 49 -2.60 2.88 18.58
CA LEU A 49 -3.35 3.76 17.67
C LEU A 49 -4.83 3.35 17.58
N LEU A 50 -5.13 2.05 17.51
CA LEU A 50 -6.51 1.56 17.45
C LEU A 50 -7.26 1.79 18.76
N GLU A 51 -6.58 1.71 19.90
CA GLU A 51 -7.12 2.10 21.19
C GLU A 51 -7.34 3.62 21.26
N GLN A 52 -6.35 4.40 20.82
CA GLN A 52 -6.44 5.86 20.85
C GLN A 52 -7.54 6.40 19.94
N PHE A 53 -7.76 5.81 18.77
CA PHE A 53 -8.75 6.23 17.77
C PHE A 53 -9.90 5.22 17.66
N SER A 54 -10.36 4.71 18.81
CA SER A 54 -11.39 3.67 18.93
C SER A 54 -12.74 4.04 18.31
N ASP A 55 -13.65 3.07 18.33
CA ASP A 55 -15.06 3.24 17.97
C ASP A 55 -15.29 3.59 16.50
N ILE A 56 -14.48 3.03 15.60
CA ILE A 56 -14.71 3.11 14.14
C ILE A 56 -15.75 2.04 13.75
N PRO A 57 -16.94 2.42 13.24
CA PRO A 57 -17.99 1.48 12.88
C PRO A 57 -17.63 0.60 11.70
N GLU A 58 -18.10 -0.65 11.71
CA GLU A 58 -17.94 -1.61 10.62
C GLU A 58 -18.59 -1.14 9.31
N ASP A 59 -19.60 -0.28 9.39
CA ASP A 59 -20.28 0.34 8.24
C ASP A 59 -19.29 1.05 7.31
N LEU A 60 -18.16 1.53 7.83
CA LEU A 60 -17.16 2.23 7.04
C LEU A 60 -16.24 1.32 6.22
N TYR A 61 -16.39 0.00 6.35
CA TYR A 61 -15.53 -1.00 5.72
C TYR A 61 -15.29 -0.71 4.23
N ILE A 62 -16.36 -0.50 3.45
CA ILE A 62 -16.25 -0.34 1.98
C ILE A 62 -15.43 0.88 1.54
N PHE A 63 -15.29 1.89 2.42
CA PHE A 63 -14.58 3.13 2.09
C PHE A 63 -13.08 3.04 2.39
N PHE A 64 -12.70 2.18 3.33
CA PHE A 64 -11.34 2.13 3.89
C PHE A 64 -10.66 0.76 3.79
N HIS A 65 -11.40 -0.31 3.53
CA HIS A 65 -10.85 -1.62 3.20
C HIS A 65 -9.96 -1.54 1.95
N THR A 66 -8.86 -2.26 2.01
CA THR A 66 -7.86 -2.33 0.94
C THR A 66 -8.05 -3.63 0.18
N LEU A 67 -8.39 -3.52 -1.11
CA LEU A 67 -8.50 -4.67 -2.00
C LEU A 67 -7.13 -5.32 -2.22
N GLU A 68 -7.08 -6.57 -2.70
CA GLU A 68 -5.85 -7.38 -2.85
C GLU A 68 -4.66 -6.65 -3.51
N HIS A 69 -4.92 -5.76 -4.48
CA HIS A 69 -3.88 -4.98 -5.16
C HIS A 69 -3.33 -3.78 -4.34
N GLY A 70 -3.77 -3.59 -3.09
CA GLY A 70 -3.27 -2.54 -2.18
C GLY A 70 -3.95 -1.18 -2.35
N ARG A 71 -5.10 -1.10 -3.03
CA ARG A 71 -5.83 0.17 -3.22
C ARG A 71 -6.98 0.26 -2.23
N CYS A 72 -7.16 1.45 -1.66
CA CYS A 72 -8.27 1.82 -0.78
C CYS A 72 -9.11 2.90 -1.47
N PHE A 73 -10.44 2.85 -1.33
CA PHE A 73 -11.36 3.73 -2.06
C PHE A 73 -11.07 5.21 -1.83
N LEU A 74 -11.05 5.68 -0.57
CA LEU A 74 -10.91 7.11 -0.28
C LEU A 74 -9.56 7.68 -0.70
N THR A 75 -8.47 6.95 -0.49
CA THR A 75 -7.16 7.42 -0.98
C THR A 75 -7.12 7.45 -2.51
N THR A 76 -7.68 6.43 -3.17
CA THR A 76 -7.71 6.31 -4.64
C THR A 76 -8.55 7.38 -5.31
N GLN A 77 -9.73 7.71 -4.76
CA GLN A 77 -10.70 8.59 -5.40
C GLN A 77 -10.69 10.02 -4.85
N TYR A 78 -10.23 10.22 -3.61
CA TYR A 78 -10.35 11.51 -2.91
C TYR A 78 -9.04 12.05 -2.29
N PHE A 79 -7.91 11.35 -2.46
CA PHE A 79 -6.61 11.89 -2.07
C PHE A 79 -5.69 12.07 -3.28
N TYR A 80 -5.35 10.98 -3.96
CA TYR A 80 -4.39 11.01 -5.07
C TYR A 80 -4.84 11.84 -6.29
N PRO A 81 -6.12 11.86 -6.70
CA PRO A 81 -6.56 12.69 -7.81
C PRO A 81 -6.40 14.19 -7.56
N TYR A 82 -6.35 14.61 -6.29
CA TYR A 82 -6.21 16.00 -5.88
C TYR A 82 -4.77 16.45 -5.64
N LYS A 83 -3.78 15.70 -6.16
CA LYS A 83 -2.36 16.05 -6.01
C LYS A 83 -2.01 17.46 -6.49
N GLU A 84 -2.70 17.98 -7.51
CA GLU A 84 -2.46 19.32 -8.04
C GLU A 84 -2.93 20.42 -7.06
N GLN A 85 -3.87 20.10 -6.17
CA GLN A 85 -4.39 21.01 -5.15
C GLN A 85 -3.57 21.00 -3.85
N PHE A 86 -2.62 20.06 -3.69
CA PHE A 86 -1.83 19.90 -2.46
C PHE A 86 -1.09 21.17 -2.02
N THR A 87 -0.66 22.00 -2.98
CA THR A 87 0.08 23.24 -2.72
C THR A 87 -0.81 24.47 -2.56
N THR A 88 -2.13 24.33 -2.78
CA THR A 88 -3.07 25.45 -2.86
C THR A 88 -4.25 25.26 -1.93
N THR A 89 -5.28 24.53 -2.33
CA THR A 89 -6.59 24.49 -1.66
C THR A 89 -6.84 23.21 -0.87
N PHE A 90 -5.98 22.21 -0.97
CA PHE A 90 -6.18 20.93 -0.31
C PHE A 90 -6.04 21.05 1.21
N ASN A 91 -7.16 20.93 1.91
CA ASN A 91 -7.30 20.94 3.37
C ASN A 91 -8.53 20.13 3.76
N PHE A 92 -8.74 19.91 5.07
CA PHE A 92 -9.85 19.07 5.53
C PHE A 92 -11.23 19.57 5.06
N LYS A 93 -11.45 20.88 5.02
CA LYS A 93 -12.71 21.46 4.53
C LYS A 93 -12.95 21.19 3.05
N PHE A 94 -11.91 21.31 2.21
CA PHE A 94 -11.97 20.93 0.80
C PHE A 94 -12.31 19.44 0.67
N PHE A 95 -11.58 18.59 1.38
CA PHE A 95 -11.78 17.14 1.35
C PHE A 95 -13.21 16.75 1.78
N GLN A 96 -13.71 17.36 2.85
CA GLN A 96 -15.07 17.15 3.35
C GLN A 96 -16.12 17.56 2.31
N ASN A 97 -15.97 18.74 1.69
CA ASN A 97 -16.89 19.23 0.66
C ASN A 97 -16.97 18.28 -0.54
N GLU A 98 -15.84 17.70 -0.97
CA GLU A 98 -15.83 16.73 -2.07
C GLU A 98 -16.60 15.44 -1.74
N LEU A 99 -16.68 15.07 -0.45
CA LEU A 99 -17.43 13.91 0.02
C LEU A 99 -18.93 14.20 0.29
N LEU A 100 -19.38 15.46 0.27
CA LEU A 100 -20.79 15.81 0.43
C LEU A 100 -21.64 15.52 -0.82
N ASP A 101 -21.00 15.43 -1.98
CA ASP A 101 -21.65 15.05 -3.24
C ASP A 101 -21.91 13.53 -3.26
N LYS A 102 -23.09 13.15 -2.77
CA LYS A 102 -23.50 11.74 -2.61
C LYS A 102 -23.56 10.99 -3.93
N GLU A 103 -24.09 11.61 -4.98
CA GLU A 103 -24.20 11.00 -6.30
C GLU A 103 -22.82 10.71 -6.88
N ARG A 104 -21.90 11.69 -6.78
CA ARG A 104 -20.51 11.50 -7.21
C ARG A 104 -19.79 10.43 -6.39
N LEU A 105 -20.03 10.38 -5.08
CA LEU A 105 -19.43 9.39 -4.20
C LEU A 105 -19.88 7.98 -4.55
N ILE A 106 -21.19 7.75 -4.71
CA ILE A 106 -21.75 6.46 -5.14
C ILE A 106 -21.17 6.06 -6.51
N ARG A 107 -21.15 6.99 -7.47
CA ARG A 107 -20.55 6.74 -8.80
C ARG A 107 -19.08 6.35 -8.71
N ASN A 108 -18.29 7.06 -7.90
CA ASN A 108 -16.87 6.75 -7.71
C ASN A 108 -16.67 5.40 -7.01
N LEU A 109 -17.57 5.03 -6.09
CA LEU A 109 -17.52 3.76 -5.38
C LEU A 109 -17.76 2.60 -6.36
N ILE A 110 -18.80 2.71 -7.20
CA ILE A 110 -19.06 1.71 -8.26
C ILE A 110 -17.85 1.60 -9.19
N ARG A 111 -17.29 2.72 -9.65
CA ARG A 111 -16.08 2.71 -10.49
C ARG A 111 -14.86 2.10 -9.80
N PHE A 112 -14.72 2.28 -8.50
CA PHE A 112 -13.60 1.73 -7.74
C PHE A 112 -13.69 0.20 -7.64
N TYR A 113 -14.86 -0.32 -7.24
CA TYR A 113 -15.10 -1.76 -7.11
C TYR A 113 -15.32 -2.45 -8.47
N PHE A 114 -15.68 -1.73 -9.53
CA PHE A 114 -15.97 -2.32 -10.83
C PHE A 114 -15.30 -1.49 -11.94
N CYS A 115 -13.97 -1.43 -11.91
CA CYS A 115 -13.18 -0.55 -12.77
C CYS A 115 -13.25 -0.86 -14.28
N GLU A 116 -13.67 -2.06 -14.66
CA GLU A 116 -13.80 -2.50 -16.06
C GLU A 116 -15.20 -2.21 -16.66
N LEU A 117 -16.09 -1.53 -15.93
CA LEU A 117 -17.41 -1.18 -16.46
C LEU A 117 -17.31 -0.08 -17.52
N SER A 118 -18.00 -0.29 -18.65
CA SER A 118 -18.29 0.78 -19.61
C SER A 118 -19.19 1.86 -18.99
N GLU A 119 -19.15 3.09 -19.51
CA GLU A 119 -20.01 4.18 -19.02
C GLU A 119 -21.50 3.83 -19.05
N GLU A 120 -21.98 3.13 -20.09
CA GLU A 120 -23.39 2.72 -20.20
C GLU A 120 -23.80 1.85 -19.01
N LYS A 121 -23.02 0.81 -18.72
CA LYS A 121 -23.23 -0.12 -17.60
C LYS A 121 -23.07 0.54 -16.23
N LEU A 122 -22.19 1.53 -16.12
CA LEU A 122 -22.04 2.34 -14.89
C LEU A 122 -23.32 3.13 -14.61
N ILE A 123 -23.89 3.78 -15.63
CA ILE A 123 -25.15 4.54 -15.50
C ILE A 123 -26.29 3.60 -15.14
N GLU A 124 -26.33 2.39 -15.72
CA GLU A 124 -27.31 1.36 -15.36
C GLU A 124 -27.21 0.97 -13.88
N CYS A 125 -26.00 0.75 -13.36
CA CYS A 125 -25.75 0.41 -11.95
C CYS A 125 -26.15 1.53 -10.98
N ILE A 126 -26.01 2.80 -11.39
CA ILE A 126 -26.43 3.94 -10.57
C ILE A 126 -27.95 4.01 -10.46
N ASN A 127 -28.66 3.65 -11.52
CA ASN A 127 -30.11 3.80 -11.62
C ASN A 127 -30.89 2.51 -11.26
N SER A 128 -30.22 1.38 -11.07
CA SER A 128 -30.85 0.09 -10.82
C SER A 128 -30.08 -0.76 -9.82
N GLU A 129 -30.73 -1.04 -8.67
CA GLU A 129 -30.24 -2.00 -7.67
C GLU A 129 -29.95 -3.37 -8.29
N THR A 130 -30.80 -3.83 -9.22
CA THR A 130 -30.63 -5.13 -9.87
C THR A 130 -29.32 -5.20 -10.66
N ALA A 131 -28.95 -4.13 -11.36
CA ALA A 131 -27.73 -4.09 -12.16
C ALA A 131 -26.47 -4.12 -11.28
N ILE A 132 -26.44 -3.32 -10.20
CA ILE A 132 -25.29 -3.32 -9.29
C ILE A 132 -25.20 -4.64 -8.50
N PHE A 133 -26.32 -5.21 -8.07
CA PHE A 133 -26.36 -6.49 -7.37
C PHE A 133 -25.88 -7.65 -8.26
N LEU A 134 -26.19 -7.62 -9.57
CA LEU A 134 -25.64 -8.59 -10.51
C LEU A 134 -24.12 -8.44 -10.66
N CYS A 135 -23.60 -7.21 -10.67
CA CYS A 135 -22.16 -6.95 -10.71
C CYS A 135 -21.45 -7.46 -9.45
N ILE A 136 -22.02 -7.21 -8.27
CA ILE A 136 -21.51 -7.73 -6.99
C ILE A 136 -21.50 -9.26 -7.00
N LYS A 137 -22.61 -9.89 -7.40
CA LYS A 137 -22.75 -11.35 -7.45
C LYS A 137 -21.67 -12.02 -8.31
N ASN A 138 -21.41 -11.46 -9.49
CA ASN A 138 -20.50 -12.03 -10.49
C ASN A 138 -19.03 -11.62 -10.28
N SER A 139 -18.73 -10.81 -9.26
CA SER A 139 -17.37 -10.40 -8.96
C SER A 139 -16.56 -11.51 -8.28
N ASN A 140 -15.23 -11.36 -8.33
CA ASN A 140 -14.29 -12.24 -7.61
C ASN A 140 -14.05 -11.77 -6.17
N TYR A 141 -14.82 -10.81 -5.66
CA TYR A 141 -14.71 -10.34 -4.28
C TYR A 141 -15.08 -11.45 -3.28
N SER A 142 -14.47 -11.37 -2.10
CA SER A 142 -14.77 -12.25 -0.97
C SER A 142 -16.23 -12.11 -0.51
N ASP A 143 -16.73 -13.11 0.21
CA ASP A 143 -18.10 -13.08 0.74
C ASP A 143 -18.33 -11.87 1.67
N THR A 144 -17.32 -11.49 2.46
CA THR A 144 -17.37 -10.30 3.31
C THR A 144 -17.49 -9.03 2.49
N GLU A 145 -16.64 -8.83 1.47
CA GLU A 145 -16.72 -7.66 0.59
C GLU A 145 -18.06 -7.59 -0.13
N LYS A 146 -18.58 -8.72 -0.64
CA LYS A 146 -19.89 -8.79 -1.28
C LYS A 146 -21.01 -8.42 -0.31
N SER A 147 -21.03 -8.98 0.90
CA SER A 147 -22.04 -8.66 1.93
C SER A 147 -22.07 -7.16 2.23
N ARG A 148 -20.90 -6.55 2.47
CA ARG A 148 -20.80 -5.12 2.78
C ARG A 148 -21.23 -4.23 1.61
N LEU A 149 -20.91 -4.62 0.37
CA LEU A 149 -21.39 -3.92 -0.81
C LEU A 149 -22.91 -4.03 -0.95
N TYR A 150 -23.49 -5.21 -0.76
CA TYR A 150 -24.95 -5.37 -0.78
C TYR A 150 -25.61 -4.50 0.28
N GLU A 151 -25.17 -4.60 1.53
CA GLU A 151 -25.67 -3.81 2.66
C GLU A 151 -25.66 -2.31 2.36
N PHE A 152 -24.55 -1.81 1.81
CA PHE A 152 -24.43 -0.40 1.43
C PHE A 152 -25.38 0.01 0.30
N PHE A 153 -25.41 -0.74 -0.81
CA PHE A 153 -26.22 -0.35 -1.97
C PHE A 153 -27.73 -0.54 -1.76
N LEU A 154 -28.13 -1.27 -0.72
CA LEU A 154 -29.53 -1.41 -0.29
C LEU A 154 -30.07 -0.15 0.38
N ASP A 155 -29.24 0.51 1.20
CA ASP A 155 -29.56 1.80 1.82
C ASP A 155 -28.26 2.61 2.07
N PRO A 156 -27.78 3.39 1.09
CA PRO A 156 -26.51 4.10 1.21
C PRO A 156 -26.49 5.21 2.27
N GLU A 157 -27.64 5.81 2.57
CA GLU A 157 -27.72 7.07 3.31
C GLU A 157 -27.12 6.99 4.73
N PRO A 158 -27.45 5.98 5.57
CA PRO A 158 -26.83 5.84 6.89
C PRO A 158 -25.31 5.73 6.84
N TYR A 159 -24.77 4.99 5.87
CA TYR A 159 -23.32 4.80 5.70
C TYR A 159 -22.61 6.11 5.35
N LEU A 160 -23.22 6.93 4.50
CA LEU A 160 -22.67 8.25 4.13
C LEU A 160 -22.70 9.22 5.31
N GLN A 161 -23.76 9.18 6.13
CA GLN A 161 -23.85 9.98 7.36
C GLN A 161 -22.80 9.55 8.39
N THR A 162 -22.65 8.24 8.62
CA THR A 162 -21.61 7.66 9.47
C THR A 162 -20.22 8.08 8.99
N LEU A 163 -19.95 8.03 7.67
CA LEU A 163 -18.66 8.43 7.12
C LEU A 163 -18.33 9.90 7.46
N GLN A 164 -19.30 10.80 7.27
CA GLN A 164 -19.10 12.22 7.57
C GLN A 164 -18.88 12.47 9.06
N PHE A 165 -19.71 11.86 9.91
CA PHE A 165 -19.63 12.01 11.36
C PHE A 165 -18.29 11.50 11.89
N GLU A 166 -17.89 10.29 11.51
CA GLU A 166 -16.65 9.69 12.00
C GLU A 166 -15.41 10.41 11.48
N LEU A 167 -15.40 10.88 10.22
CA LEU A 167 -14.31 11.71 9.72
C LEU A 167 -14.12 12.97 10.57
N MET A 168 -15.20 13.66 10.94
CA MET A 168 -15.14 14.83 11.82
C MET A 168 -14.66 14.48 13.24
N ALA A 169 -15.18 13.39 13.81
CA ALA A 169 -14.78 12.94 15.15
C ALA A 169 -13.29 12.59 15.22
N LYS A 170 -12.80 11.80 14.25
CA LYS A 170 -11.39 11.40 14.19
C LYS A 170 -10.48 12.54 13.76
N GLU A 171 -10.95 13.50 12.97
CA GLU A 171 -10.20 14.74 12.68
C GLU A 171 -9.96 15.55 13.95
N LEU A 172 -10.98 15.71 14.81
CA LEU A 172 -10.82 16.42 16.08
C LEU A 172 -9.75 15.76 16.96
N MET A 173 -9.78 14.44 17.08
CA MET A 173 -8.79 13.65 17.85
C MET A 173 -7.39 13.79 17.23
N LEU A 174 -7.29 13.69 15.90
CA LEU A 174 -6.04 13.82 15.16
C LEU A 174 -5.44 15.22 15.34
N SER A 175 -6.27 16.26 15.34
CA SER A 175 -5.82 17.64 15.54
C SER A 175 -5.13 17.82 16.90
N GLN A 176 -5.63 17.16 17.95
CA GLN A 176 -5.05 17.17 19.28
C GLN A 176 -3.75 16.37 19.32
N TYR A 177 -3.71 15.22 18.65
CA TYR A 177 -2.49 14.42 18.51
C TYR A 177 -1.39 15.22 17.81
N TYR A 178 -1.71 15.87 16.70
CA TYR A 178 -0.78 16.71 15.95
C TYR A 178 -0.26 17.88 16.77
N LYS A 179 -1.13 18.60 17.51
CA LYS A 179 -0.71 19.69 18.41
C LYS A 179 0.34 19.23 19.43
N LYS A 180 0.18 18.04 20.00
CA LYS A 180 1.12 17.47 20.99
C LYS A 180 2.43 16.99 20.37
N ASN A 181 2.40 16.51 19.13
CA ASN A 181 3.52 15.79 18.50
C ASN A 181 4.20 16.57 17.36
N TYR A 182 3.77 17.80 17.06
CA TYR A 182 4.24 18.57 15.89
C TYR A 182 5.75 18.80 15.87
N GLN A 183 6.40 18.82 17.03
CA GLN A 183 7.85 18.96 17.13
C GLN A 183 8.59 17.89 16.31
N LYS A 184 8.08 16.65 16.26
CA LYS A 184 8.68 15.56 15.46
C LYS A 184 8.75 15.93 13.97
N ILE A 185 7.73 16.60 13.43
CA ILE A 185 7.74 17.08 12.03
C ILE A 185 8.84 18.13 11.84
N LEU A 186 8.94 19.09 12.76
CA LEU A 186 9.95 20.15 12.68
C LEU A 186 11.37 19.58 12.74
N ASP A 187 11.61 18.62 13.64
CA ASP A 187 12.91 17.97 13.79
C ASP A 187 13.33 17.26 12.51
N VAL A 188 12.44 16.43 11.95
CA VAL A 188 12.71 15.70 10.69
C VAL A 188 12.85 16.65 9.51
N ASN A 189 12.03 17.71 9.44
CA ASN A 189 12.14 18.70 8.37
C ASN A 189 13.48 19.47 8.41
N ASN A 190 13.92 19.87 9.61
CA ASN A 190 15.18 20.59 9.79
C ASN A 190 16.41 19.72 9.46
N GLN A 191 16.31 18.41 9.66
CA GLN A 191 17.35 17.44 9.32
C GLN A 191 17.38 17.07 7.82
N ASN A 192 16.39 17.50 7.03
CA ASN A 192 16.23 17.13 5.62
C ASN A 192 16.27 18.34 4.68
N PRO A 193 17.41 19.06 4.58
CA PRO A 193 17.62 19.98 3.47
C PRO A 193 17.60 19.22 2.13
N PHE A 194 17.46 19.96 1.02
CA PHE A 194 17.30 19.38 -0.31
C PHE A 194 18.36 18.34 -0.65
N GLU A 195 19.62 18.64 -0.36
CA GLU A 195 20.76 17.76 -0.62
C GLU A 195 20.63 16.42 0.10
N THR A 196 20.30 16.45 1.39
CA THR A 196 20.11 15.25 2.23
C THR A 196 18.94 14.42 1.74
N LEU A 197 17.78 15.06 1.52
CA LEU A 197 16.60 14.34 1.03
C LEU A 197 16.87 13.71 -0.35
N SER A 198 17.49 14.47 -1.26
CA SER A 198 17.82 14.02 -2.61
C SER A 198 18.77 12.83 -2.61
N GLU A 199 19.74 12.76 -1.69
CA GLU A 199 20.64 11.62 -1.59
C GLU A 199 19.94 10.40 -0.96
N ASN A 200 19.12 10.63 0.08
CA ASN A 200 18.37 9.56 0.74
C ASN A 200 17.42 8.85 -0.21
N VAL A 201 16.66 9.60 -1.03
CA VAL A 201 15.65 9.02 -1.92
C VAL A 201 16.18 8.69 -3.31
N LYS A 202 17.47 8.90 -3.60
CA LYS A 202 18.07 8.76 -4.94
C LYS A 202 17.79 7.44 -5.64
N LYS A 203 17.84 6.32 -4.90
CA LYS A 203 17.52 4.97 -5.42
C LYS A 203 16.03 4.79 -5.70
N LEU A 204 15.17 5.53 -4.99
CA LEU A 204 13.72 5.49 -5.17
C LEU A 204 13.27 6.40 -6.30
N ARG A 205 13.83 7.61 -6.38
CA ARG A 205 13.51 8.65 -7.37
C ARG A 205 14.70 9.58 -7.59
N ASP A 206 15.05 9.83 -8.85
CA ASP A 206 15.99 10.89 -9.21
C ASP A 206 15.28 12.27 -9.16
N LEU A 207 15.82 13.19 -8.35
CA LEU A 207 15.34 14.57 -8.20
C LEU A 207 16.14 15.58 -9.03
N SER A 208 17.04 15.12 -9.92
CA SER A 208 17.85 16.00 -10.76
C SER A 208 17.01 16.96 -11.61
N PHE A 209 15.81 16.55 -12.02
CA PHE A 209 14.86 17.37 -12.79
C PHE A 209 14.42 18.63 -12.05
N ILE A 210 14.30 18.59 -10.71
CA ILE A 210 13.92 19.75 -9.89
C ILE A 210 14.96 20.85 -10.04
N LYS A 211 16.24 20.48 -9.90
CA LYS A 211 17.38 21.41 -10.06
C LYS A 211 17.49 21.91 -11.49
N LYS A 212 17.35 21.03 -12.49
CA LYS A 212 17.48 21.38 -13.92
C LYS A 212 16.39 22.33 -14.40
N ASN A 213 15.15 22.12 -13.95
CA ASN A 213 13.99 22.87 -14.42
C ASN A 213 13.60 24.03 -13.49
N ASN A 214 14.39 24.30 -12.44
CA ASN A 214 14.10 25.31 -11.41
C ASN A 214 12.67 25.16 -10.82
N GLN A 215 12.24 23.93 -10.58
CA GLN A 215 10.90 23.61 -10.08
C GLN A 215 10.87 23.60 -8.54
N ASN A 216 9.66 23.64 -7.97
CA ASN A 216 9.49 23.58 -6.51
C ASN A 216 9.50 22.13 -6.01
N LEU A 217 10.14 21.90 -4.87
CA LEU A 217 10.01 20.66 -4.11
C LEU A 217 9.27 20.95 -2.81
N TYR A 218 8.15 20.28 -2.63
CA TYR A 218 7.34 20.32 -1.43
C TYR A 218 7.50 19.03 -0.65
N VAL A 219 7.40 19.11 0.67
CA VAL A 219 7.37 17.94 1.56
C VAL A 219 6.21 18.11 2.52
N SER A 220 5.46 17.04 2.76
CA SER A 220 4.45 16.97 3.81
C SER A 220 4.70 15.73 4.67
N TYR A 221 4.65 15.88 5.99
CA TYR A 221 4.99 14.80 6.91
C TYR A 221 3.75 14.20 7.60
N CYS A 222 3.76 12.88 7.73
CA CYS A 222 2.82 12.08 8.49
C CYS A 222 3.40 11.76 9.88
N LEU A 223 2.59 11.93 10.93
CA LEU A 223 2.89 11.55 12.31
C LEU A 223 2.37 10.15 12.69
N ILE A 224 1.32 9.66 12.04
CA ILE A 224 0.74 8.33 12.27
C ILE A 224 1.31 7.33 11.27
N SER A 225 1.29 7.67 9.99
CA SER A 225 1.83 6.82 8.92
C SER A 225 3.37 6.89 8.87
N LYS A 226 4.04 6.47 9.96
CA LYS A 226 5.46 6.78 10.23
C LYS A 226 6.47 6.27 9.20
N TYR A 227 6.09 5.30 8.36
CA TYR A 227 6.94 4.69 7.34
C TYR A 227 6.58 5.09 5.90
N VAL A 228 5.61 5.99 5.68
CA VAL A 228 5.14 6.29 4.33
C VAL A 228 6.22 7.01 3.49
N ILE A 229 6.32 6.66 2.22
CA ILE A 229 7.08 7.41 1.20
C ILE A 229 6.24 7.42 -0.07
N ASN A 230 5.54 8.53 -0.33
CA ASN A 230 4.85 8.74 -1.61
C ASN A 230 5.43 9.96 -2.33
N PHE A 231 5.46 9.91 -3.66
CA PHE A 231 5.95 10.97 -4.52
C PHE A 231 4.89 11.36 -5.56
N PHE A 232 4.61 12.65 -5.65
CA PHE A 232 3.65 13.22 -6.58
C PHE A 232 4.35 14.23 -7.49
N GLY A 233 4.37 13.95 -8.80
CA GLY A 233 4.67 14.98 -9.79
C GLY A 233 3.43 15.85 -9.98
N ILE A 234 3.61 17.17 -9.87
CA ILE A 234 2.57 18.20 -10.06
C ILE A 234 3.06 19.21 -11.09
N GLN A 235 2.17 20.06 -11.62
CA GLN A 235 2.55 21.04 -12.64
C GLN A 235 3.69 21.97 -12.19
N GLU A 236 3.66 22.42 -10.93
CA GLU A 236 4.63 23.36 -10.37
C GLU A 236 5.93 22.70 -9.83
N GLY A 237 6.04 21.37 -9.93
CA GLY A 237 7.19 20.61 -9.43
C GLY A 237 6.80 19.25 -8.84
N ALA A 238 7.11 19.04 -7.56
CA ALA A 238 6.82 17.77 -6.90
C ALA A 238 6.51 17.88 -5.41
N VAL A 239 5.73 16.93 -4.91
CA VAL A 239 5.41 16.77 -3.49
C VAL A 239 5.89 15.40 -3.00
N PHE A 240 6.66 15.38 -1.93
CA PHE A 240 6.87 14.17 -1.13
C PHE A 240 5.91 14.14 0.05
N LEU A 241 5.32 12.98 0.28
CA LEU A 241 4.58 12.66 1.49
C LEU A 241 5.40 11.62 2.26
N LEU A 242 5.91 12.00 3.43
CA LEU A 242 6.88 11.22 4.18
C LEU A 242 6.38 10.93 5.59
N GLY A 243 6.56 9.71 6.07
CA GLY A 243 6.45 9.43 7.49
C GLY A 243 7.63 10.05 8.24
N TYR A 244 7.46 10.38 9.51
CA TYR A 244 8.58 10.93 10.29
C TYR A 244 9.76 9.94 10.44
N ASP A 245 9.52 8.63 10.29
CA ASP A 245 10.53 7.57 10.30
C ASP A 245 10.71 6.93 8.89
N TYR A 246 10.56 7.74 7.84
CA TYR A 246 10.75 7.26 6.46
C TYR A 246 12.17 6.76 6.19
N LEU A 247 13.17 7.23 6.95
CA LEU A 247 14.56 6.81 6.80
C LEU A 247 14.74 5.32 7.10
N SER A 248 14.00 4.77 8.07
CA SER A 248 13.99 3.32 8.32
C SER A 248 13.60 2.55 7.06
N VAL A 249 12.64 3.04 6.27
CA VAL A 249 12.24 2.41 5.00
C VAL A 249 13.29 2.60 3.92
N VAL A 250 13.89 3.78 3.83
CA VAL A 250 14.98 4.06 2.87
C VAL A 250 16.18 3.14 3.13
N ASP A 251 16.57 2.95 4.39
CA ASP A 251 17.73 2.14 4.74
C ASP A 251 17.48 0.65 4.55
N LEU A 252 16.24 0.18 4.77
CA LEU A 252 15.80 -1.15 4.35
C LEU A 252 15.85 -1.31 2.83
N ALA A 253 15.37 -0.31 2.07
CA ALA A 253 15.46 -0.35 0.62
C ALA A 253 16.91 -0.32 0.11
N LYS A 254 17.83 0.37 0.80
CA LYS A 254 19.26 0.41 0.47
C LYS A 254 19.97 -0.91 0.78
N SER A 255 19.59 -1.58 1.88
CA SER A 255 20.20 -2.84 2.35
C SER A 255 19.67 -4.06 1.62
N ARG A 256 18.47 -3.99 1.02
CA ARG A 256 17.99 -5.01 0.10
C ARG A 256 18.91 -5.12 -1.11
N LYS A 257 19.46 -6.33 -1.28
CA LYS A 257 20.16 -6.70 -2.51
C LYS A 257 19.18 -6.53 -3.67
N GLU A 258 19.55 -5.73 -4.68
CA GLU A 258 18.73 -5.60 -5.88
C GLU A 258 18.42 -6.98 -6.45
N LEU A 259 17.17 -7.19 -6.84
CA LEU A 259 16.76 -8.42 -7.48
C LEU A 259 17.59 -8.63 -8.75
N SER A 260 18.44 -9.65 -8.71
CA SER A 260 19.33 -10.00 -9.81
C SER A 260 18.65 -11.03 -10.70
N LEU A 261 18.36 -10.64 -11.95
CA LEU A 261 17.85 -11.59 -12.96
C LEU A 261 18.85 -12.74 -13.20
N LEU A 262 20.14 -12.51 -12.99
CA LEU A 262 21.16 -13.56 -13.04
C LEU A 262 21.01 -14.55 -11.88
N ASP A 263 20.81 -14.06 -10.65
CA ASP A 263 20.59 -14.93 -9.48
C ASP A 263 19.29 -15.73 -9.65
N PHE A 264 18.22 -15.08 -10.17
CA PHE A 264 16.96 -15.73 -10.52
C PHE A 264 17.16 -16.84 -11.57
N GLY A 265 17.82 -16.52 -12.68
CA GLY A 265 18.12 -17.49 -13.75
C GLY A 265 18.97 -18.65 -13.25
N ASN A 266 20.00 -18.39 -12.46
CA ASN A 266 20.86 -19.42 -11.88
C ASN A 266 20.10 -20.37 -10.96
N ALA A 267 19.14 -19.87 -10.18
CA ALA A 267 18.29 -20.73 -9.36
C ALA A 267 17.36 -21.59 -10.22
N LEU A 268 16.76 -21.05 -11.28
CA LEU A 268 15.85 -21.82 -12.14
C LEU A 268 16.54 -22.74 -13.14
N CYS A 269 17.84 -22.58 -13.41
CA CYS A 269 18.58 -23.40 -14.37
C CYS A 269 18.69 -24.88 -13.98
N GLU A 270 18.35 -25.24 -12.74
CA GLU A 270 18.38 -26.62 -12.26
C GLU A 270 16.95 -27.16 -12.19
N ALA A 271 16.71 -28.28 -12.88
CA ALA A 271 15.36 -28.81 -13.12
C ALA A 271 14.64 -29.22 -11.82
N SER A 272 15.36 -29.71 -10.82
CA SER A 272 14.77 -30.08 -9.53
C SER A 272 14.17 -28.88 -8.82
N ARG A 273 14.85 -27.74 -8.82
CA ARG A 273 14.32 -26.49 -8.21
C ARG A 273 13.06 -25.98 -8.89
N VAL A 274 12.92 -26.16 -10.20
CA VAL A 274 11.67 -25.83 -10.92
C VAL A 274 10.53 -26.74 -10.42
N LYS A 275 10.78 -28.04 -10.31
CA LYS A 275 9.77 -28.99 -9.77
C LYS A 275 9.42 -28.72 -8.31
N ILE A 276 10.38 -28.26 -7.50
CA ILE A 276 10.12 -27.82 -6.12
C ILE A 276 9.17 -26.61 -6.11
N LEU A 277 9.34 -25.64 -7.03
CA LEU A 277 8.41 -24.51 -7.14
C LEU A 277 7.00 -24.96 -7.53
N GLU A 278 6.87 -25.88 -8.48
CA GLU A 278 5.57 -26.47 -8.87
C GLU A 278 4.90 -27.17 -7.69
N LEU A 279 5.66 -27.97 -6.94
CA LEU A 279 5.16 -28.64 -5.73
C LEU A 279 4.68 -27.63 -4.66
N LEU A 280 5.46 -26.56 -4.44
CA LEU A 280 5.11 -25.51 -3.50
C LEU A 280 3.88 -24.70 -3.96
N LEU A 281 3.66 -24.57 -5.27
CA LEU A 281 2.45 -23.97 -5.82
C LEU A 281 1.22 -24.84 -5.56
N GLU A 282 1.38 -26.16 -5.65
CA GLU A 282 0.29 -27.13 -5.42
C GLU A 282 -0.05 -27.33 -3.94
N ARG A 283 0.95 -27.34 -3.05
CA ARG A 283 0.79 -27.73 -1.64
C ARG A 283 0.80 -26.57 -0.64
N GLU A 284 1.05 -25.35 -1.10
CA GLU A 284 1.27 -24.13 -0.32
C GLU A 284 2.51 -24.18 0.61
N GLU A 285 2.65 -25.24 1.41
CA GLU A 285 3.76 -25.47 2.32
C GLU A 285 4.30 -26.91 2.22
N VAL A 286 5.63 -27.07 2.33
CA VAL A 286 6.30 -28.38 2.40
C VAL A 286 7.43 -28.38 3.41
N THR A 287 7.82 -29.55 3.90
CA THR A 287 9.01 -29.74 4.74
C THR A 287 10.20 -30.26 3.92
N CYS A 288 11.41 -30.18 4.47
CA CYS A 288 12.59 -30.82 3.84
C CYS A 288 12.40 -32.33 3.64
N LYS A 289 11.71 -32.99 4.59
CA LYS A 289 11.38 -34.43 4.49
C LYS A 289 10.42 -34.74 3.34
N ASP A 290 9.52 -33.82 3.01
CA ASP A 290 8.63 -34.00 1.85
C ASP A 290 9.43 -33.93 0.55
N LEU A 291 10.40 -33.01 0.46
CA LEU A 291 11.31 -32.92 -0.68
C LEU A 291 12.14 -34.19 -0.86
N GLU A 292 12.68 -34.73 0.24
CA GLU A 292 13.40 -36.01 0.24
C GLU A 292 12.54 -37.15 -0.31
N LYS A 293 11.30 -37.27 0.17
CA LYS A 293 10.38 -38.36 -0.24
C LYS A 293 9.90 -38.22 -1.67
N ILE A 294 9.45 -37.03 -2.08
CA ILE A 294 8.78 -36.81 -3.37
C ILE A 294 9.80 -36.87 -4.51
N PHE A 295 10.98 -36.29 -4.31
CA PHE A 295 12.02 -36.22 -5.34
C PHE A 295 13.11 -37.27 -5.17
N SER A 296 12.99 -38.16 -4.18
CA SER A 296 14.02 -39.15 -3.84
C SER A 296 15.40 -38.52 -3.57
N PHE A 297 15.41 -37.33 -2.98
CA PHE A 297 16.65 -36.66 -2.60
C PHE A 297 17.23 -37.24 -1.31
N SER A 298 18.55 -37.21 -1.20
CA SER A 298 19.18 -37.27 0.11
C SER A 298 18.83 -35.99 0.90
N GLY A 299 18.82 -36.07 2.23
CA GLY A 299 18.57 -34.90 3.07
C GLY A 299 19.52 -33.73 2.80
N SER A 300 20.79 -34.00 2.47
CA SER A 300 21.76 -32.94 2.11
C SER A 300 21.43 -32.28 0.77
N THR A 301 20.96 -33.05 -0.22
CA THR A 301 20.54 -32.53 -1.52
C THR A 301 19.28 -31.68 -1.39
N ALA A 302 18.25 -32.17 -0.68
CA ALA A 302 17.02 -31.41 -0.42
C ALA A 302 17.32 -30.09 0.31
N TYR A 303 18.13 -30.16 1.38
CA TYR A 303 18.55 -28.98 2.14
C TYR A 303 19.35 -27.99 1.28
N HIS A 304 20.22 -28.48 0.38
CA HIS A 304 20.99 -27.64 -0.51
C HIS A 304 20.09 -26.85 -1.48
N HIS A 305 19.15 -27.54 -2.16
CA HIS A 305 18.22 -26.89 -3.09
C HIS A 305 17.38 -25.83 -2.37
N ILE A 306 16.74 -26.19 -1.25
CA ILE A 306 15.85 -25.27 -0.54
C ILE A 306 16.62 -24.09 0.06
N THR A 307 17.82 -24.31 0.60
CA THR A 307 18.68 -23.23 1.12
C THR A 307 19.12 -22.26 0.02
N MET A 308 19.46 -22.76 -1.17
CA MET A 308 19.78 -21.87 -2.28
C MET A 308 18.57 -21.05 -2.73
N MET A 309 17.39 -21.66 -2.81
CA MET A 309 16.15 -20.98 -3.16
C MET A 309 15.76 -19.92 -2.12
N MET A 310 15.95 -20.22 -0.83
CA MET A 310 15.78 -19.25 0.26
C MET A 310 16.76 -18.09 0.16
N LYS A 311 18.05 -18.36 -0.09
CA LYS A 311 19.10 -17.36 -0.15
C LYS A 311 18.82 -16.26 -1.17
N ILE A 312 18.20 -16.62 -2.29
CA ILE A 312 17.83 -15.64 -3.33
C ILE A 312 16.42 -15.09 -3.15
N GLY A 313 15.64 -15.63 -2.21
CA GLY A 313 14.30 -15.14 -1.87
C GLY A 313 13.15 -15.79 -2.63
N LEU A 314 13.35 -16.89 -3.38
CA LEU A 314 12.25 -17.62 -4.05
C LEU A 314 11.29 -18.29 -3.05
N VAL A 315 11.84 -18.72 -1.92
CA VAL A 315 11.15 -19.49 -0.89
C VAL A 315 11.33 -18.78 0.44
N LYS A 316 10.26 -18.72 1.24
CA LYS A 316 10.27 -18.24 2.61
C LYS A 316 10.03 -19.39 3.58
N THR A 317 10.34 -19.18 4.85
CA THR A 317 10.17 -20.18 5.90
C THR A 317 9.31 -19.69 7.05
N ARG A 318 8.61 -20.61 7.69
CA ARG A 318 8.09 -20.45 9.05
C ARG A 318 8.44 -21.67 9.90
N GLU A 319 8.59 -21.46 11.19
CA GLU A 319 8.79 -22.53 12.17
C GLU A 319 7.44 -22.90 12.79
N GLU A 320 7.16 -24.19 12.89
CA GLU A 320 6.02 -24.76 13.60
C GLU A 320 6.53 -25.84 14.57
N GLY A 321 6.74 -25.43 15.83
CA GLY A 321 7.39 -26.26 16.83
C GLY A 321 8.85 -26.55 16.45
N LYS A 322 9.16 -27.81 16.13
CA LYS A 322 10.50 -28.24 15.66
C LYS A 322 10.58 -28.40 14.14
N THR A 323 9.50 -28.10 13.43
CA THR A 323 9.37 -28.32 11.99
C THR A 323 9.56 -27.00 11.25
N ILE A 324 10.39 -27.01 10.21
CA ILE A 324 10.53 -25.87 9.29
C ILE A 324 9.66 -26.14 8.06
N LEU A 325 8.75 -25.21 7.80
CA LEU A 325 7.85 -25.22 6.66
C LEU A 325 8.32 -24.18 5.64
N TYR A 326 8.38 -24.60 4.38
CA TYR A 326 8.81 -23.80 3.24
C TYR A 326 7.61 -23.47 2.36
N SER A 327 7.48 -22.21 1.93
CA SER A 327 6.43 -21.74 1.03
C SER A 327 6.96 -20.78 -0.02
N LEU A 328 6.23 -20.61 -1.13
CA LEU A 328 6.60 -19.63 -2.16
C LEU A 328 6.62 -18.21 -1.57
N ASN A 329 7.64 -17.46 -1.94
CA ASN A 329 7.69 -16.03 -1.67
C ASN A 329 7.06 -15.25 -2.83
N GLY A 330 5.73 -15.15 -2.85
CA GLY A 330 5.00 -14.43 -3.91
C GLY A 330 5.52 -13.01 -4.17
N LYS A 331 5.92 -12.28 -3.11
CA LYS A 331 6.50 -10.93 -3.24
C LYS A 331 7.76 -10.90 -4.11
N TYR A 332 8.59 -11.93 -4.04
CA TYR A 332 9.78 -12.04 -4.88
C TYR A 332 9.39 -12.21 -6.36
N PHE A 333 8.42 -13.06 -6.66
CA PHE A 333 7.94 -13.27 -8.03
C PHE A 333 7.26 -12.03 -8.60
N ASP A 334 6.47 -11.30 -7.81
CA ASP A 334 5.91 -10.00 -8.22
C ASP A 334 7.02 -8.99 -8.58
N ALA A 335 8.10 -8.98 -7.79
CA ALA A 335 9.26 -8.14 -8.08
C ALA A 335 9.98 -8.57 -9.38
N VAL A 336 10.14 -9.88 -9.62
CA VAL A 336 10.68 -10.41 -10.88
C VAL A 336 9.80 -9.97 -12.05
N ILE A 337 8.47 -10.14 -11.96
CA ILE A 337 7.51 -9.70 -12.99
C ILE A 337 7.67 -8.20 -13.25
N GLY A 338 7.78 -7.38 -12.20
CA GLY A 338 8.02 -5.95 -12.31
C GLY A 338 9.33 -5.62 -13.04
N VAL A 339 10.42 -6.35 -12.77
CA VAL A 339 11.69 -6.16 -13.48
C VAL A 339 11.59 -6.61 -14.93
N LEU A 340 11.03 -7.79 -15.20
CA LEU A 340 10.86 -8.34 -16.55
C LEU A 340 9.94 -7.48 -17.43
N SER A 341 8.94 -6.83 -16.82
CA SER A 341 7.99 -5.95 -17.52
C SER A 341 8.70 -4.80 -18.27
N LYS A 342 9.86 -4.33 -17.78
CA LYS A 342 10.67 -3.28 -18.43
C LYS A 342 11.20 -3.71 -19.80
N PHE A 343 11.36 -5.00 -20.03
CA PHE A 343 11.81 -5.56 -21.30
C PHE A 343 10.65 -5.88 -22.25
N SER A 344 9.40 -5.79 -21.76
CA SER A 344 8.19 -6.03 -22.54
C SER A 344 7.61 -4.72 -23.11
N LYS A 345 7.33 -4.68 -24.42
CA LYS A 345 6.81 -3.49 -25.12
C LYS A 345 5.37 -3.10 -24.73
N LYS A 346 4.62 -3.96 -24.02
CA LYS A 346 3.18 -3.80 -23.74
C LYS A 346 2.82 -3.01 -22.46
N HIS A 347 3.78 -2.59 -21.63
CA HIS A 347 3.52 -2.02 -20.30
C HIS A 347 3.94 -0.55 -20.10
N LYS A 348 4.00 0.26 -21.17
CA LYS A 348 4.30 1.70 -21.01
C LYS A 348 3.18 2.49 -20.33
N ASP A 349 1.94 2.00 -20.33
CA ASP A 349 0.78 2.79 -19.87
C ASP A 349 0.37 2.57 -18.40
N LEU A 350 0.92 1.55 -17.72
CA LEU A 350 0.61 1.27 -16.30
C LEU A 350 1.54 1.99 -15.31
N ASN A 351 2.73 2.41 -15.75
CA ASN A 351 3.73 3.08 -14.92
C ASN A 351 3.45 4.57 -14.64
N ASN A 352 2.34 5.12 -15.17
CA ASN A 352 1.96 6.52 -14.97
C ASN A 352 0.94 6.73 -13.84
N SER A 353 0.55 5.66 -13.15
CA SER A 353 -0.29 5.75 -11.96
C SER A 353 0.59 5.97 -10.72
N ALA A 354 0.26 6.97 -9.91
CA ALA A 354 1.01 7.50 -8.78
C ALA A 354 1.07 6.56 -7.55
N TYR A 355 1.20 5.25 -7.77
CA TYR A 355 1.14 4.23 -6.73
C TYR A 355 2.47 3.48 -6.65
N ARG A 356 3.48 4.17 -6.12
CA ARG A 356 4.44 3.49 -5.26
C ARG A 356 4.15 3.93 -3.83
N LEU A 357 3.23 3.24 -3.16
CA LEU A 357 3.66 2.69 -1.88
C LEU A 357 4.94 1.93 -2.24
N VAL A 358 6.06 2.24 -1.59
CA VAL A 358 7.17 1.29 -1.61
C VAL A 358 6.55 -0.03 -1.16
N LYS A 359 6.25 -0.92 -2.11
CA LYS A 359 5.85 -2.29 -1.82
C LYS A 359 7.07 -2.86 -1.12
N ILE A 360 6.93 -2.99 0.19
CA ILE A 360 7.95 -3.54 1.06
C ILE A 360 7.91 -5.05 0.85
#